data_AF-A0A2E8L4P6-F1
#
_entry.id   AF-A0A2E8L4P6-F1
#
_cell.length_a   1.000
_cell.length_b   1.000
_cell.length_c   1.000
_cell.angle_alpha   90.00
_cell.angle_beta   90.00
_cell.angle_gamma   90.00
#
_symmetry.space_group_name_H-M   'P 1'
#
loop_
_entity.id
_entity.type
_entity.pdbx_description
1 polymer ?
#
loop_
_entity_poly.entity_id
_entity_poly.type
_entity_poly.pdbx_seq_one_letter_code
_entity_poly.pdbx_strand_id
1 'polypeptide(L)'
;MGKMLRVTVVKAMCLIVVATFFNFISSAQMDEVTRYVRFTDDSGTHSGILKEDMISVLNGDPIFDDDVVQTGVSVSLDSVDLEIPIDPARVPNVLGVAGNSNNPNRDPVSIDHPRWFSKATTSLAKNGASVEVPFGATNFNFEGELVLIIGKQGRHIPESEAIDYLFGVAVGNDWSENDWCGEGRGIEEPSHVFCKAGDTFATLGDQVVKGLDLSDLQLTVRLNGTVAAQGTTADFRDNAATLISKLSHFITLKRGDMIYTGTVAPPQLPGTRRQLWQDDVVEVEIEDVGIVSNQLVRTTRMASSGPAIDVPNGKYVRFKHSSGTSYGLLNDNEILELDDNPVIGEVQQTGRKFQVNSVELELPIDPESPGRKVLAVAANYHSQNAPPRQVPHPRFMFKHSSGLSGHNGDVERPPEVEMFIPEGELVLVIGREGRHIPVNEANDYIFGVALGNDWSELTWITAGPGVRPLKLVSKATDTWAAIGNEIVRGLDYSHLEISTHVNGNLLSNGFTSTMINNPARLVSYLSRYMTLKPGDLIYTGAISPESGMRRNLSVGDVVQVEIDGLGSMEQQVVDMPQWLR
;
A
#
# COMPACT_ATOMS: atom_id res chain seq x y z
N MET A 1 -4.18 -86.25 65.43
CA MET A 1 -4.82 -85.51 66.55
C MET A 1 -4.85 -84.04 66.16
N GLY A 2 -5.88 -83.54 65.47
CA GLY A 2 -7.18 -83.07 66.01
C GLY A 2 -7.00 -81.61 66.47
N LYS A 3 -7.77 -80.57 66.08
CA LYS A 3 -9.11 -80.43 65.51
C LYS A 3 -9.26 -79.08 64.79
N MET A 4 -10.27 -79.07 63.93
CA MET A 4 -10.97 -78.03 63.17
C MET A 4 -11.67 -76.97 64.07
N LEU A 5 -11.77 -75.68 63.66
CA LEU A 5 -13.04 -74.91 63.49
C LEU A 5 -12.88 -73.41 63.09
N ARG A 6 -13.63 -73.04 62.05
CA ARG A 6 -14.33 -71.79 61.61
C ARG A 6 -14.09 -70.39 62.25
N VAL A 7 -14.29 -69.36 61.39
CA VAL A 7 -15.08 -68.08 61.53
C VAL A 7 -14.35 -66.96 60.75
N THR A 8 -14.88 -66.01 59.99
CA THR A 8 -16.16 -65.69 59.31
C THR A 8 -15.83 -64.49 58.41
N VAL A 9 -16.35 -64.46 57.18
CA VAL A 9 -16.22 -63.35 56.23
C VAL A 9 -17.26 -62.29 56.57
N VAL A 10 -16.82 -61.03 56.76
CA VAL A 10 -17.64 -59.83 56.54
C VAL A 10 -16.71 -58.70 56.09
N LYS A 11 -16.87 -58.21 54.86
CA LYS A 11 -16.61 -56.80 54.51
C LYS A 11 -17.40 -56.41 53.24
N ALA A 12 -18.46 -55.67 53.51
CA ALA A 12 -19.10 -54.59 52.75
C ALA A 12 -19.04 -54.59 51.21
N MET A 13 -20.23 -54.72 50.62
CA MET A 13 -20.62 -54.12 49.34
C MET A 13 -20.45 -52.60 49.36
N CYS A 14 -19.97 -52.02 48.25
CA CYS A 14 -20.67 -50.92 47.60
C CYS A 14 -20.29 -50.81 46.11
N LEU A 15 -21.34 -50.66 45.30
CA LEU A 15 -21.48 -50.57 43.85
C LEU A 15 -20.28 -50.00 43.06
N ILE A 16 -19.90 -50.71 41.99
CA ILE A 16 -19.33 -50.11 40.77
C ILE A 16 -20.44 -50.09 39.72
N VAL A 17 -20.87 -48.88 39.36
CA VAL A 17 -21.75 -48.61 38.22
C VAL A 17 -20.93 -48.78 36.94
N VAL A 18 -21.38 -49.64 36.04
CA VAL A 18 -20.86 -49.74 34.68
C VAL A 18 -21.37 -48.51 33.91
N ALA A 19 -20.50 -47.54 33.69
CA ALA A 19 -20.73 -46.46 32.74
C ALA A 19 -19.94 -46.75 31.46
N THR A 20 -20.66 -47.21 30.43
CA THR A 20 -20.20 -47.19 29.04
C THR A 20 -20.09 -45.72 28.61
N PHE A 21 -18.91 -45.13 28.76
CA PHE A 21 -18.59 -43.86 28.13
C PHE A 21 -18.26 -44.10 26.65
N PHE A 22 -19.17 -43.64 25.80
CA PHE A 22 -18.90 -43.38 24.39
C PHE A 22 -17.70 -42.42 24.28
N ASN A 23 -16.68 -42.83 23.54
CA ASN A 23 -15.67 -41.92 23.01
C ASN A 23 -16.35 -40.99 21.98
N PHE A 24 -16.83 -39.83 22.44
CA PHE A 24 -16.90 -38.67 21.56
C PHE A 24 -15.49 -38.11 21.45
N ILE A 25 -14.72 -38.65 20.50
CA ILE A 25 -13.62 -37.90 19.92
C ILE A 25 -14.33 -36.76 19.17
N SER A 26 -14.26 -35.55 19.72
CA SER A 26 -14.44 -34.34 18.94
C SER A 26 -13.42 -34.43 17.80
N SER A 27 -13.87 -34.75 16.60
CA SER A 27 -13.10 -34.42 15.41
C SER A 27 -12.88 -32.92 15.48
N ALA A 28 -11.65 -32.50 15.73
CA ALA A 28 -11.25 -31.16 15.38
C ALA A 28 -11.65 -31.00 13.91
N GLN A 29 -12.61 -30.12 13.66
CA GLN A 29 -13.01 -29.72 12.34
C GLN A 29 -11.74 -29.08 11.76
N MET A 30 -10.99 -29.82 10.94
CA MET A 30 -10.02 -29.16 10.06
C MET A 30 -10.85 -28.13 9.31
N ASP A 31 -10.55 -26.86 9.50
CA ASP A 31 -11.24 -25.80 8.76
C ASP A 31 -11.16 -26.17 7.28
N GLU A 32 -12.33 -26.32 6.64
CA GLU A 32 -12.41 -26.72 5.24
C GLU A 32 -11.72 -25.64 4.40
N VAL A 33 -10.64 -26.00 3.69
CA VAL A 33 -9.93 -25.09 2.80
C VAL A 33 -10.94 -24.51 1.81
N THR A 34 -11.09 -23.18 1.83
CA THR A 34 -12.08 -22.48 1.00
C THR A 34 -11.35 -21.65 -0.04
N ARG A 35 -11.78 -21.76 -1.31
CA ARG A 35 -11.17 -21.08 -2.46
C ARG A 35 -12.13 -20.03 -2.99
N TYR A 36 -11.83 -18.76 -2.77
CA TYR A 36 -12.62 -17.65 -3.29
C TYR A 36 -12.09 -17.22 -4.64
N VAL A 37 -12.99 -17.03 -5.60
CA VAL A 37 -12.69 -16.51 -6.95
C VAL A 37 -13.56 -15.30 -7.23
N ARG A 38 -13.08 -14.44 -8.12
CA ARG A 38 -13.86 -13.36 -8.74
C ARG A 38 -13.91 -13.63 -10.24
N PHE A 39 -15.08 -13.53 -10.84
CA PHE A 39 -15.30 -13.91 -12.24
C PHE A 39 -16.34 -13.02 -12.91
N THR A 40 -16.25 -12.90 -14.23
CA THR A 40 -17.21 -12.18 -15.07
C THR A 40 -17.98 -13.16 -15.94
N ASP A 41 -19.29 -12.97 -16.04
CA ASP A 41 -20.18 -13.66 -16.97
C ASP A 41 -21.11 -12.65 -17.69
N ASP A 42 -22.11 -13.14 -18.44
CA ASP A 42 -23.07 -12.30 -19.18
C ASP A 42 -23.90 -11.35 -18.29
N SER A 43 -23.96 -11.60 -16.99
CA SER A 43 -24.73 -10.80 -16.03
C SER A 43 -23.88 -9.79 -15.25
N GLY A 44 -22.55 -9.87 -15.36
CA GLY A 44 -21.62 -8.95 -14.72
C GLY A 44 -20.50 -9.68 -13.99
N THR A 45 -19.87 -8.98 -13.04
CA THR A 45 -18.77 -9.52 -12.25
C THR A 45 -19.24 -9.91 -10.86
N HIS A 46 -18.88 -11.11 -10.43
CA HIS A 46 -19.33 -11.73 -9.19
C HIS A 46 -18.15 -12.33 -8.42
N SER A 47 -18.40 -12.64 -7.15
CA SER A 47 -17.51 -13.46 -6.33
C SER A 47 -18.14 -14.83 -6.08
N GLY A 48 -17.32 -15.84 -5.86
CA GLY A 48 -17.78 -17.22 -5.70
C GLY A 48 -16.82 -18.10 -4.91
N ILE A 49 -17.32 -19.25 -4.47
CA ILE A 49 -16.50 -20.31 -3.88
C ILE A 49 -16.30 -21.40 -4.93
N LEU A 50 -15.05 -21.63 -5.30
CA LEU A 50 -14.65 -22.66 -6.25
C LEU A 50 -14.52 -24.02 -5.56
N LYS A 51 -15.22 -25.03 -6.06
CA LYS A 51 -15.04 -26.44 -5.72
C LYS A 51 -14.97 -27.24 -7.02
N GLU A 52 -13.83 -27.87 -7.26
CA GLU A 52 -13.53 -28.59 -8.51
C GLU A 52 -13.72 -27.66 -9.73
N ASP A 53 -14.71 -27.93 -10.58
CA ASP A 53 -15.04 -27.19 -11.80
C ASP A 53 -16.29 -26.32 -11.67
N MET A 54 -16.80 -26.14 -10.45
CA MET A 54 -18.02 -25.40 -10.16
C MET A 54 -17.79 -24.26 -9.19
N ILE A 55 -18.40 -23.10 -9.47
CA ILE A 55 -18.35 -21.91 -8.63
C ILE A 55 -19.73 -21.69 -8.02
N SER A 56 -19.83 -21.74 -6.69
CA SER A 56 -21.01 -21.29 -5.96
C SER A 56 -21.00 -19.78 -5.81
N VAL A 57 -21.97 -19.10 -6.44
CA VAL A 57 -22.01 -17.63 -6.52
C VAL A 57 -22.39 -17.03 -5.17
N LEU A 58 -21.67 -15.99 -4.75
CA LEU A 58 -21.90 -15.22 -3.53
C LEU A 58 -22.71 -13.96 -3.82
N ASN A 59 -23.45 -13.47 -2.82
CA ASN A 59 -24.25 -12.24 -2.92
C ASN A 59 -23.46 -10.93 -2.72
N GLY A 60 -22.14 -11.01 -2.60
CA GLY A 60 -21.25 -9.88 -2.33
C GLY A 60 -19.78 -10.29 -2.38
N ASP A 61 -18.88 -9.33 -2.12
CA ASP A 61 -17.44 -9.58 -2.06
C ASP A 61 -17.05 -10.07 -0.66
N PRO A 62 -16.55 -11.31 -0.51
CA PRO A 62 -16.28 -11.90 0.80
C PRO A 62 -15.12 -11.23 1.56
N ILE A 63 -14.28 -10.43 0.89
CA ILE A 63 -13.14 -9.75 1.52
C ILE A 63 -13.60 -8.44 2.16
N PHE A 64 -14.52 -7.73 1.51
CA PHE A 64 -14.87 -6.37 1.90
C PHE A 64 -16.27 -6.24 2.51
N ASP A 65 -17.22 -7.06 2.08
CA ASP A 65 -18.61 -6.96 2.50
C ASP A 65 -18.88 -7.90 3.67
N ASP A 66 -19.73 -7.47 4.60
CA ASP A 66 -20.20 -8.30 5.70
C ASP A 66 -21.41 -9.15 5.25
N ASP A 67 -21.71 -10.23 5.99
CA ASP A 67 -22.88 -11.10 5.76
C ASP A 67 -22.96 -11.75 4.36
N VAL A 68 -21.81 -11.99 3.73
CA VAL A 68 -21.72 -12.66 2.43
C VAL A 68 -22.09 -14.15 2.54
N VAL A 69 -23.05 -14.57 1.72
CA VAL A 69 -23.56 -15.95 1.68
C VAL A 69 -23.69 -16.46 0.26
N GLN A 70 -23.72 -17.78 0.10
CA GLN A 70 -24.02 -18.41 -1.19
C GLN A 70 -25.47 -18.13 -1.59
N THR A 71 -25.67 -17.73 -2.86
CA THR A 71 -26.99 -17.44 -3.43
C THR A 71 -27.80 -18.68 -3.76
N GLY A 72 -27.16 -19.86 -3.79
CA GLY A 72 -27.71 -21.10 -4.32
C GLY A 72 -27.57 -21.25 -5.84
N VAL A 73 -27.04 -20.24 -6.53
CA VAL A 73 -26.64 -20.33 -7.95
C VAL A 73 -25.25 -20.93 -8.04
N SER A 74 -25.05 -21.82 -9.01
CA SER A 74 -23.74 -22.37 -9.37
C SER A 74 -23.50 -22.24 -10.86
N VAL A 75 -22.27 -21.88 -11.22
CA VAL A 75 -21.82 -21.76 -12.62
C VAL A 75 -20.60 -22.66 -12.84
N SER A 76 -20.38 -23.09 -14.07
CA SER A 76 -19.20 -23.89 -14.42
C SER A 76 -18.00 -22.97 -14.62
N LEU A 77 -16.82 -23.38 -14.16
CA LEU A 77 -15.57 -22.65 -14.34
C LEU A 77 -15.28 -22.35 -15.82
N ASP A 78 -15.58 -23.29 -16.72
CA ASP A 78 -15.37 -23.14 -18.18
C ASP A 78 -16.35 -22.16 -18.86
N SER A 79 -17.34 -21.67 -18.12
CA SER A 79 -18.37 -20.74 -18.64
C SER A 79 -18.15 -19.28 -18.22
N VAL A 80 -17.06 -18.98 -17.51
CA VAL A 80 -16.80 -17.64 -16.96
C VAL A 80 -15.37 -17.20 -17.24
N ASP A 81 -15.14 -15.89 -17.22
CA ASP A 81 -13.80 -15.31 -17.26
C ASP A 81 -13.33 -15.02 -15.83
N LEU A 82 -12.25 -15.66 -15.37
CA LEU A 82 -11.65 -15.33 -14.08
C LEU A 82 -11.01 -13.93 -14.12
N GLU A 83 -11.16 -13.22 -13.00
CA GLU A 83 -10.59 -11.91 -12.76
C GLU A 83 -9.55 -11.98 -11.64
N ILE A 84 -8.91 -10.84 -11.34
CA ILE A 84 -8.17 -10.70 -10.08
C ILE A 84 -9.14 -11.07 -8.94
N PRO A 85 -8.79 -12.01 -8.04
CA PRO A 85 -9.72 -12.57 -7.03
C PRO A 85 -10.07 -11.60 -5.90
N ILE A 86 -9.62 -10.35 -6.01
CA ILE A 86 -9.95 -9.21 -5.17
C ILE A 86 -10.28 -8.03 -6.10
N ASP A 87 -11.31 -7.25 -5.79
CA ASP A 87 -11.66 -6.07 -6.59
C ASP A 87 -10.54 -5.01 -6.53
N PRO A 88 -9.80 -4.77 -7.65
CA PRO A 88 -8.68 -3.83 -7.65
C PRO A 88 -9.09 -2.38 -7.38
N ALA A 89 -10.36 -2.03 -7.61
CA ALA A 89 -10.88 -0.71 -7.30
C ALA A 89 -11.01 -0.48 -5.79
N ARG A 90 -11.11 -1.55 -4.99
CA ARG A 90 -11.31 -1.51 -3.54
C ARG A 90 -10.03 -1.78 -2.74
N VAL A 91 -8.94 -2.22 -3.39
CA VAL A 91 -7.64 -2.45 -2.74
C VAL A 91 -7.05 -1.13 -2.24
N PRO A 92 -6.79 -0.97 -0.92
CA PRO A 92 -6.19 0.26 -0.40
C PRO A 92 -4.68 0.29 -0.68
N ASN A 93 -3.94 -0.75 -0.30
CA ASN A 93 -2.49 -0.82 -0.46
C ASN A 93 -2.01 -2.16 -1.04
N VAL A 94 -0.96 -2.08 -1.86
CA VAL A 94 -0.14 -3.24 -2.26
C VAL A 94 1.26 -3.04 -1.68
N LEU A 95 1.63 -3.91 -0.75
CA LEU A 95 2.83 -3.83 0.08
C LEU A 95 3.67 -5.08 -0.14
N GLY A 96 4.97 -5.01 0.18
CA GLY A 96 5.82 -6.19 0.15
C GLY A 96 7.09 -6.05 0.96
N VAL A 97 7.75 -7.17 1.25
CA VAL A 97 8.98 -7.24 2.04
C VAL A 97 10.16 -7.79 1.24
N ALA A 98 11.19 -6.97 1.06
CA ALA A 98 12.37 -7.36 0.31
C ALA A 98 13.35 -8.20 1.13
N GLY A 99 13.68 -9.39 0.65
CA GLY A 99 14.67 -10.28 1.26
C GLY A 99 14.17 -10.96 2.54
N ASN A 100 12.94 -11.46 2.52
CA ASN A 100 12.38 -12.30 3.58
C ASN A 100 12.74 -13.79 3.46
N SER A 101 13.75 -14.15 2.66
CA SER A 101 14.27 -15.51 2.58
C SER A 101 15.39 -15.75 3.60
N ASN A 102 15.31 -16.80 4.41
CA ASN A 102 16.46 -17.38 5.09
C ASN A 102 17.33 -18.08 4.04
N ASN A 103 18.62 -17.74 4.02
CA ASN A 103 19.58 -18.57 3.30
C ASN A 103 19.75 -19.84 4.15
N PRO A 104 19.45 -21.05 3.63
CA PRO A 104 19.60 -22.29 4.41
C PRO A 104 21.05 -22.55 4.86
N ASN A 105 22.03 -21.81 4.31
CA ASN A 105 23.43 -21.86 4.67
C ASN A 105 23.89 -20.71 5.58
N ARG A 106 22.99 -19.93 6.17
CA ARG A 106 23.32 -18.87 7.15
C ARG A 106 22.44 -18.98 8.37
N ASP A 107 22.99 -18.59 9.52
CA ASP A 107 22.22 -18.49 10.75
C ASP A 107 21.06 -17.49 10.55
N PRO A 108 19.84 -17.82 10.99
CA PRO A 108 18.71 -16.89 10.98
C PRO A 108 19.09 -15.63 11.77
N VAL A 109 18.94 -14.47 11.14
CA VAL A 109 19.11 -13.18 11.81
C VAL A 109 17.73 -12.59 12.00
N SER A 110 17.31 -12.38 13.25
CA SER A 110 16.11 -11.61 13.52
C SER A 110 16.30 -10.17 13.05
N ILE A 111 15.35 -9.66 12.29
CA ILE A 111 15.35 -8.27 11.80
C ILE A 111 14.08 -7.60 12.34
N ASP A 112 14.26 -6.68 13.28
CA ASP A 112 13.15 -5.91 13.86
C ASP A 112 12.44 -5.05 12.80
N HIS A 113 13.16 -4.64 11.77
CA HIS A 113 12.69 -3.72 10.74
C HIS A 113 12.89 -4.28 9.32
N PRO A 114 11.93 -5.07 8.81
CA PRO A 114 12.00 -5.62 7.46
C PRO A 114 12.07 -4.52 6.40
N ARG A 115 12.60 -4.86 5.22
CA ARG A 115 12.74 -3.90 4.12
C ARG A 115 11.43 -3.80 3.34
N TRP A 116 10.50 -3.03 3.88
CA TRP A 116 9.22 -2.79 3.25
C TRP A 116 9.34 -1.96 1.97
N PHE A 117 8.51 -2.30 0.99
CA PHE A 117 8.24 -1.53 -0.21
C PHE A 117 6.74 -1.53 -0.50
N SER A 118 6.33 -0.65 -1.41
CA SER A 118 4.97 -0.62 -1.92
C SER A 118 4.97 -0.69 -3.44
N LYS A 119 3.90 -1.25 -3.98
CA LYS A 119 3.54 -1.25 -5.39
C LYS A 119 2.29 -0.38 -5.56
N ALA A 120 2.11 0.21 -6.73
CA ALA A 120 0.90 0.98 -7.03
C ALA A 120 -0.29 0.03 -7.11
N THR A 121 -1.49 0.45 -6.70
CA THR A 121 -2.71 -0.33 -6.93
C THR A 121 -2.98 -0.56 -8.43
N THR A 122 -2.53 0.36 -9.29
CA THR A 122 -2.56 0.20 -10.76
C THR A 122 -1.56 -0.84 -11.29
N SER A 123 -0.66 -1.35 -10.45
CA SER A 123 0.22 -2.47 -10.81
C SER A 123 -0.48 -3.83 -10.80
N LEU A 124 -1.67 -3.92 -10.20
CA LEU A 124 -2.43 -5.17 -10.14
C LEU A 124 -2.80 -5.65 -11.55
N ALA A 125 -2.47 -6.91 -11.85
CA ALA A 125 -2.82 -7.57 -13.09
C ALA A 125 -3.25 -9.02 -12.82
N LYS A 126 -4.19 -9.51 -13.64
CA LYS A 126 -4.72 -10.88 -13.48
C LYS A 126 -3.80 -11.94 -14.07
N ASN A 127 -4.05 -13.19 -13.69
CA ASN A 127 -3.48 -14.34 -14.35
C ASN A 127 -3.74 -14.30 -15.87
N GLY A 128 -2.74 -14.65 -16.68
CA GLY A 128 -2.80 -14.59 -18.13
C GLY A 128 -2.69 -13.19 -18.75
N ALA A 129 -2.75 -12.11 -17.96
CA ALA A 129 -2.52 -10.77 -18.46
C ALA A 129 -1.06 -10.58 -18.91
N SER A 130 -0.82 -9.68 -19.86
CA SER A 130 0.55 -9.32 -20.22
C SER A 130 1.20 -8.47 -19.12
N VAL A 131 2.49 -8.70 -18.88
CA VAL A 131 3.33 -7.87 -18.03
C VAL A 131 4.18 -6.96 -18.89
N GLU A 132 4.03 -5.67 -18.68
CA GLU A 132 4.68 -4.62 -19.44
C GLU A 132 6.13 -4.41 -18.99
N VAL A 133 7.09 -4.80 -19.81
CA VAL A 133 8.50 -4.46 -19.60
C VAL A 133 8.71 -3.00 -20.00
N PRO A 134 9.06 -2.11 -19.05
CA PRO A 134 9.14 -0.70 -19.38
C PRO A 134 10.36 -0.39 -20.26
N PHE A 135 10.22 0.64 -21.09
CA PHE A 135 11.30 1.04 -21.99
C PHE A 135 12.57 1.43 -21.22
N GLY A 136 13.70 0.81 -21.55
CA GLY A 136 14.99 1.06 -20.92
C GLY A 136 15.31 0.16 -19.73
N ALA A 137 14.42 -0.78 -19.38
CA ALA A 137 14.74 -1.83 -18.42
C ALA A 137 15.90 -2.70 -18.94
N THR A 138 16.91 -2.91 -18.10
CA THR A 138 18.15 -3.65 -18.37
C THR A 138 18.35 -4.84 -17.44
N ASN A 139 17.48 -4.99 -16.45
CA ASN A 139 17.52 -6.01 -15.42
C ASN A 139 16.10 -6.20 -14.83
N PHE A 140 15.15 -6.57 -15.71
CA PHE A 140 13.79 -6.88 -15.32
C PHE A 140 13.72 -8.31 -14.78
N ASN A 141 13.06 -8.52 -13.64
CA ASN A 141 13.05 -9.75 -12.88
C ASN A 141 11.63 -10.10 -12.41
N PHE A 142 11.47 -11.39 -12.09
CA PHE A 142 10.30 -11.94 -11.43
C PHE A 142 10.68 -12.39 -10.01
N GLU A 143 9.75 -12.28 -9.07
CA GLU A 143 9.90 -12.68 -7.67
C GLU A 143 8.59 -13.37 -7.29
N GLY A 144 8.56 -14.70 -7.32
CA GLY A 144 7.34 -15.46 -7.02
C GLY A 144 7.09 -15.52 -5.51
N GLU A 145 5.91 -15.08 -5.05
CA GLU A 145 5.62 -14.87 -3.64
C GLU A 145 4.24 -15.36 -3.22
N LEU A 146 4.13 -15.76 -1.95
CA LEU A 146 2.85 -15.83 -1.26
C LEU A 146 2.37 -14.40 -0.98
N VAL A 147 1.09 -14.14 -1.21
CA VAL A 147 0.49 -12.83 -0.98
C VAL A 147 -0.57 -12.96 0.11
N LEU A 148 -0.39 -12.23 1.22
CA LEU A 148 -1.38 -12.16 2.30
C LEU A 148 -2.47 -11.16 1.92
N ILE A 149 -3.74 -11.52 2.13
CA ILE A 149 -4.89 -10.63 1.94
C ILE A 149 -5.49 -10.31 3.31
N ILE A 150 -5.47 -9.05 3.71
CA ILE A 150 -5.98 -8.61 5.01
C ILE A 150 -7.52 -8.57 4.99
N GLY A 151 -8.17 -9.19 5.97
CA GLY A 151 -9.64 -9.27 6.10
C GLY A 151 -10.24 -8.38 7.19
N LYS A 152 -9.39 -7.77 8.02
CA LYS A 152 -9.82 -6.94 9.13
C LYS A 152 -8.89 -5.73 9.25
N GLN A 153 -9.47 -4.57 9.50
CA GLN A 153 -8.67 -3.37 9.77
C GLN A 153 -8.03 -3.45 11.16
N GLY A 154 -6.75 -3.06 11.27
CA GLY A 154 -6.05 -3.02 12.56
C GLY A 154 -4.74 -2.24 12.52
N ARG A 155 -4.32 -1.80 13.70
CA ARG A 155 -3.06 -1.07 13.94
C ARG A 155 -2.47 -1.55 15.27
N HIS A 156 -1.14 -1.62 15.34
CA HIS A 156 -0.40 -2.18 16.48
C HIS A 156 -0.87 -3.59 16.86
N ILE A 157 -1.08 -4.42 15.84
CA ILE A 157 -1.62 -5.77 16.00
C ILE A 157 -0.56 -6.64 16.68
N PRO A 158 -0.84 -7.24 17.86
CA PRO A 158 0.08 -8.20 18.47
C PRO A 158 0.29 -9.42 17.58
N GLU A 159 1.50 -9.99 17.56
CA GLU A 159 1.79 -11.16 16.71
C GLU A 159 0.85 -12.35 17.01
N SER A 160 0.46 -12.53 18.28
CA SER A 160 -0.48 -13.58 18.70
C SER A 160 -1.90 -13.44 18.13
N GLU A 161 -2.29 -12.23 17.70
CA GLU A 161 -3.60 -11.94 17.13
C GLU A 161 -3.54 -11.74 15.61
N ALA A 162 -2.34 -11.65 15.04
CA ALA A 162 -2.13 -11.21 13.66
C ALA A 162 -2.82 -12.10 12.62
N ILE A 163 -2.91 -13.42 12.88
CA ILE A 163 -3.57 -14.35 11.95
C ILE A 163 -5.08 -14.11 11.86
N ASP A 164 -5.71 -13.55 12.91
CA ASP A 164 -7.14 -13.21 12.91
C ASP A 164 -7.47 -12.03 11.99
N TYR A 165 -6.45 -11.28 11.56
CA TYR A 165 -6.58 -10.20 10.59
C TYR A 165 -6.38 -10.67 9.14
N LEU A 166 -5.90 -11.90 8.93
CA LEU A 166 -5.73 -12.49 7.60
C LEU A 166 -7.06 -13.04 7.09
N PHE A 167 -7.50 -12.59 5.91
CA PHE A 167 -8.63 -13.19 5.21
C PHE A 167 -8.23 -14.54 4.59
N GLY A 168 -7.11 -14.53 3.86
CA GLY A 168 -6.57 -15.67 3.11
C GLY A 168 -5.29 -15.31 2.38
N VAL A 169 -4.82 -16.21 1.52
CA VAL A 169 -3.59 -16.06 0.76
C VAL A 169 -3.82 -16.28 -0.74
N ALA A 170 -3.00 -15.65 -1.56
CA ALA A 170 -2.97 -15.85 -3.01
C ALA A 170 -1.54 -16.09 -3.49
N VAL A 171 -1.41 -16.63 -4.71
CA VAL A 171 -0.13 -16.68 -5.42
C VAL A 171 0.09 -15.36 -6.15
N GLY A 172 1.28 -14.80 -6.05
CA GLY A 172 1.62 -13.56 -6.76
C GLY A 172 3.03 -13.56 -7.33
N ASN A 173 3.30 -12.59 -8.19
CA ASN A 173 4.64 -12.30 -8.70
C ASN A 173 4.94 -10.81 -8.54
N ASP A 174 5.96 -10.50 -7.75
CA ASP A 174 6.51 -9.16 -7.57
C ASP A 174 7.53 -8.86 -8.69
N TRP A 175 7.02 -8.31 -9.79
CA TRP A 175 7.89 -7.90 -10.88
C TRP A 175 8.71 -6.67 -10.52
N SER A 176 9.99 -6.70 -10.87
CA SER A 176 10.94 -5.66 -10.48
C SER A 176 11.96 -5.33 -11.56
N GLU A 177 12.31 -4.05 -11.68
CA GLU A 177 13.50 -3.60 -12.41
C GLU A 177 14.62 -3.32 -11.40
N ASN A 178 15.53 -4.28 -11.24
CA ASN A 178 16.48 -4.27 -10.14
C ASN A 178 17.59 -3.23 -10.30
N ASP A 179 17.93 -2.85 -11.54
CA ASP A 179 18.87 -1.75 -11.79
C ASP A 179 18.24 -0.40 -11.44
N TRP A 180 16.92 -0.30 -11.24
CA TRP A 180 16.25 0.94 -10.78
C TRP A 180 15.97 0.96 -9.28
N CYS A 181 16.20 -0.15 -8.55
CA CYS A 181 15.98 -0.18 -7.11
C CYS A 181 17.10 0.49 -6.28
N GLY A 182 18.14 1.04 -6.92
CA GLY A 182 19.19 1.82 -6.28
C GLY A 182 20.38 1.02 -5.76
N GLU A 183 20.77 -0.07 -6.43
CA GLU A 183 21.91 -0.92 -6.04
C GLU A 183 23.21 -0.54 -6.77
N GLY A 184 23.73 0.66 -6.50
CA GLY A 184 25.17 0.92 -6.51
C GLY A 184 25.92 0.85 -7.84
N ARG A 185 25.28 1.07 -9.01
CA ARG A 185 25.98 1.00 -10.31
C ARG A 185 26.30 2.34 -10.98
N GLY A 186 26.13 3.46 -10.28
CA GLY A 186 26.56 4.78 -10.78
C GLY A 186 25.76 5.30 -11.97
N ILE A 187 24.57 4.74 -12.22
CA ILE A 187 23.60 5.28 -13.17
C ILE A 187 22.71 6.26 -12.39
N GLU A 188 22.29 7.35 -13.03
CA GLU A 188 21.24 8.23 -12.52
C GLU A 188 19.89 7.47 -12.56
N GLU A 189 19.69 6.55 -11.62
CA GLU A 189 18.60 5.58 -11.66
C GLU A 189 17.24 6.20 -11.26
N PRO A 190 16.11 5.75 -11.86
CA PRO A 190 14.77 6.02 -11.35
C PRO A 190 14.65 5.58 -9.87
N SER A 191 13.80 6.21 -9.07
CA SER A 191 13.62 5.80 -7.67
C SER A 191 12.99 4.42 -7.50
N HIS A 192 13.06 3.88 -6.27
CA HIS A 192 12.50 2.60 -5.84
C HIS A 192 11.00 2.43 -6.16
N VAL A 193 10.25 3.53 -6.33
CA VAL A 193 8.86 3.51 -6.80
C VAL A 193 8.79 2.89 -8.20
N PHE A 194 9.59 3.37 -9.15
CA PHE A 194 9.56 2.87 -10.54
C PHE A 194 10.06 1.45 -10.68
N CYS A 195 10.90 1.01 -9.74
CA CYS A 195 11.47 -0.31 -9.79
C CYS A 195 10.45 -1.41 -9.46
N LYS A 196 9.40 -1.11 -8.67
CA LYS A 196 8.39 -2.10 -8.24
C LYS A 196 6.94 -1.74 -8.51
N ALA A 197 6.62 -0.49 -8.88
CA ALA A 197 5.24 0.00 -8.95
C ALA A 197 4.75 0.34 -10.37
N GLY A 198 5.42 -0.13 -11.42
CA GLY A 198 4.90 0.00 -12.78
C GLY A 198 3.55 -0.69 -12.93
N ASP A 199 2.69 -0.20 -13.82
CA ASP A 199 1.46 -0.91 -14.16
C ASP A 199 1.81 -2.36 -14.56
N THR A 200 0.97 -3.33 -14.20
CA THR A 200 1.18 -4.80 -14.35
C THR A 200 2.29 -5.45 -13.50
N PHE A 201 2.98 -4.71 -12.62
CA PHE A 201 4.07 -5.31 -11.84
C PHE A 201 3.62 -6.17 -10.65
N ALA A 202 2.34 -6.19 -10.28
CA ALA A 202 1.77 -7.02 -9.20
C ALA A 202 0.77 -8.02 -9.79
N THR A 203 1.24 -9.15 -10.29
CA THR A 203 0.31 -10.15 -10.84
C THR A 203 -0.17 -11.09 -9.75
N LEU A 204 -1.46 -11.42 -9.77
CA LEU A 204 -2.10 -12.33 -8.82
C LEU A 204 -2.73 -13.52 -9.56
N GLY A 205 -2.68 -14.71 -8.96
CA GLY A 205 -3.42 -15.87 -9.44
C GLY A 205 -4.93 -15.72 -9.25
N ASP A 206 -5.69 -16.73 -9.65
CA ASP A 206 -7.16 -16.61 -9.76
C ASP A 206 -7.92 -16.80 -8.44
N GLN A 207 -7.23 -17.10 -7.33
CA GLN A 207 -7.87 -17.51 -6.08
C GLN A 207 -7.29 -16.79 -4.87
N VAL A 208 -8.15 -16.47 -3.91
CA VAL A 208 -7.78 -16.24 -2.51
C VAL A 208 -8.21 -17.46 -1.69
N VAL A 209 -7.25 -18.12 -1.04
CA VAL A 209 -7.45 -19.37 -0.33
C VAL A 209 -7.39 -19.14 1.18
N LYS A 210 -8.38 -19.66 1.89
CA LYS A 210 -8.53 -19.56 3.35
C LYS A 210 -8.46 -20.94 4.00
N GLY A 211 -7.85 -21.02 5.18
CA GLY A 211 -7.79 -22.24 5.99
C GLY A 211 -6.57 -23.15 5.72
N LEU A 212 -5.54 -22.64 5.03
CA LEU A 212 -4.28 -23.37 4.81
C LEU A 212 -3.31 -23.20 5.99
N ASP A 213 -2.52 -24.24 6.26
CA ASP A 213 -1.29 -24.12 7.03
C ASP A 213 -0.22 -23.47 6.15
N LEU A 214 0.29 -22.31 6.55
CA LEU A 214 1.24 -21.51 5.78
C LEU A 214 2.71 -21.83 6.11
N SER A 215 2.96 -22.78 7.01
CA SER A 215 4.29 -23.00 7.58
C SER A 215 5.29 -23.66 6.62
N ASP A 216 4.84 -24.44 5.63
CA ASP A 216 5.71 -25.21 4.73
C ASP A 216 5.07 -25.44 3.34
N LEU A 217 4.64 -24.37 2.68
CA LEU A 217 4.06 -24.44 1.33
C LEU A 217 5.16 -24.44 0.26
N GLN A 218 5.15 -25.43 -0.64
CA GLN A 218 6.07 -25.47 -1.76
C GLN A 218 5.78 -24.34 -2.77
N LEU A 219 6.81 -23.55 -3.10
CA LEU A 219 6.79 -22.50 -4.11
C LEU A 219 7.73 -22.84 -5.27
N THR A 220 7.23 -22.77 -6.50
CA THR A 220 8.00 -23.05 -7.73
C THR A 220 7.80 -21.93 -8.75
N VAL A 221 8.89 -21.42 -9.31
CA VAL A 221 8.87 -20.44 -10.39
C VAL A 221 9.45 -21.06 -11.66
N ARG A 222 8.76 -20.92 -12.80
CA ARG A 222 9.20 -21.41 -14.11
C ARG A 222 9.33 -20.26 -15.10
N LEU A 223 10.39 -20.28 -15.90
CA LEU A 223 10.59 -19.41 -17.06
C LEU A 223 10.51 -20.28 -18.31
N ASN A 224 9.51 -20.05 -19.16
CA ASN A 224 9.23 -20.83 -20.38
C ASN A 224 9.21 -22.35 -20.10
N GLY A 225 8.49 -22.76 -19.04
CA GLY A 225 8.38 -24.15 -18.60
C GLY A 225 9.61 -24.74 -17.90
N THR A 226 10.72 -24.00 -17.80
CA THR A 226 11.93 -24.45 -17.08
C THR A 226 11.93 -23.90 -15.66
N VAL A 227 12.10 -24.76 -14.65
CA VAL A 227 12.21 -24.33 -13.25
C VAL A 227 13.39 -23.36 -13.09
N ALA A 228 13.07 -22.15 -12.67
CA ALA A 228 14.01 -21.07 -12.42
C ALA A 228 14.33 -20.96 -10.93
N ALA A 229 13.33 -21.03 -10.06
CA ALA A 229 13.48 -21.00 -8.61
C ALA A 229 12.52 -21.99 -7.94
N GLN A 230 12.90 -22.50 -6.78
CA GLN A 230 12.09 -23.43 -6.00
C GLN A 230 12.50 -23.34 -4.52
N GLY A 231 11.53 -23.39 -3.61
CA GLY A 231 11.74 -23.37 -2.16
C GLY A 231 10.43 -23.49 -1.41
N THR A 232 10.43 -23.23 -0.10
CA THR A 232 9.22 -23.32 0.74
C THR A 232 9.05 -22.08 1.61
N THR A 233 7.82 -21.80 2.05
CA THR A 233 7.56 -20.76 3.07
C THR A 233 8.22 -21.06 4.42
N ALA A 234 8.61 -22.31 4.70
CA ALA A 234 9.41 -22.65 5.88
C ALA A 234 10.80 -21.99 5.87
N ASP A 235 11.29 -21.60 4.69
CA ASP A 235 12.53 -20.87 4.53
C ASP A 235 12.37 -19.37 4.79
N PHE A 236 11.17 -18.85 5.09
CA PHE A 236 11.02 -17.42 5.35
C PHE A 236 11.54 -17.00 6.72
N ARG A 237 12.17 -15.81 6.78
CA ARG A 237 12.65 -15.24 8.03
C ARG A 237 11.49 -14.88 8.94
N ASP A 238 10.56 -14.09 8.42
CA ASP A 238 9.37 -13.62 9.11
C ASP A 238 8.15 -14.35 8.50
N ASN A 239 7.34 -15.00 9.34
CA ASN A 239 6.10 -15.64 8.91
C ASN A 239 4.96 -14.59 8.74
N ALA A 240 3.79 -15.04 8.29
CA ALA A 240 2.64 -14.16 8.05
C ALA A 240 2.24 -13.32 9.29
N ALA A 241 2.19 -13.93 10.47
CA ALA A 241 1.82 -13.25 11.71
C ALA A 241 2.85 -12.17 12.10
N THR A 242 4.14 -12.51 12.02
CA THR A 242 5.24 -11.58 12.28
C THR A 242 5.25 -10.40 11.30
N LEU A 243 5.00 -10.65 10.01
CA LEU A 243 4.94 -9.58 8.99
C LEU A 243 3.77 -8.62 9.25
N ILE A 244 2.58 -9.14 9.54
CA ILE A 244 1.39 -8.36 9.86
C ILE A 244 1.63 -7.51 11.11
N SER A 245 2.15 -8.10 12.19
CA SER A 245 2.46 -7.38 13.43
C SER A 245 3.46 -6.24 13.19
N LYS A 246 4.60 -6.55 12.56
CA LYS A 246 5.67 -5.57 12.28
C LYS A 246 5.20 -4.40 11.41
N LEU A 247 4.42 -4.68 10.37
CA LEU A 247 3.94 -3.62 9.46
C LEU A 247 2.85 -2.78 10.11
N SER A 248 1.91 -3.43 10.81
CA SER A 248 0.80 -2.76 11.50
C SER A 248 1.24 -1.83 12.62
N HIS A 249 2.49 -1.95 13.08
CA HIS A 249 3.05 -1.00 14.01
C HIS A 249 3.12 0.41 13.39
N PHE A 250 3.51 0.53 12.12
CA PHE A 250 3.71 1.81 11.44
C PHE A 250 2.54 2.24 10.56
N ILE A 251 1.89 1.28 9.90
CA ILE A 251 0.85 1.53 8.89
C ILE A 251 -0.42 0.78 9.31
N THR A 252 -1.54 1.50 9.44
CA THR A 252 -2.85 0.84 9.65
C THR A 252 -3.16 -0.07 8.47
N LEU A 253 -3.33 -1.36 8.74
CA LEU A 253 -3.75 -2.33 7.74
C LEU A 253 -5.27 -2.24 7.57
N LYS A 254 -5.75 -2.18 6.34
CA LYS A 254 -7.16 -2.12 5.96
C LYS A 254 -7.63 -3.43 5.31
N ARG A 255 -8.95 -3.65 5.28
CA ARG A 255 -9.55 -4.76 4.50
C ARG A 255 -9.08 -4.66 3.04
N GLY A 256 -8.63 -5.76 2.48
CA GLY A 256 -8.10 -5.87 1.13
C GLY A 256 -6.66 -5.40 0.93
N ASP A 257 -5.96 -4.94 1.97
CA ASP A 257 -4.52 -4.72 1.85
C ASP A 257 -3.80 -6.02 1.51
N MET A 258 -2.79 -5.90 0.64
CA MET A 258 -2.03 -7.04 0.13
C MET A 258 -0.58 -6.96 0.61
N ILE A 259 -0.03 -8.06 1.11
CA ILE A 259 1.38 -8.14 1.54
C ILE A 259 2.09 -9.28 0.80
N TYR A 260 2.97 -8.92 -0.12
CA TYR A 260 3.93 -9.78 -0.80
C TYR A 260 5.03 -10.19 0.18
N THR A 261 5.11 -11.48 0.53
CA THR A 261 5.86 -11.96 1.71
C THR A 261 7.34 -12.21 1.47
N GLY A 262 7.86 -11.92 0.30
CA GLY A 262 9.21 -12.24 -0.14
C GLY A 262 9.28 -13.49 -1.02
N THR A 263 10.28 -13.53 -1.88
CA THR A 263 10.57 -14.66 -2.77
C THR A 263 11.43 -15.73 -2.10
N VAL A 264 11.22 -16.99 -2.50
CA VAL A 264 12.25 -18.03 -2.31
C VAL A 264 13.50 -17.67 -3.11
N ALA A 265 14.68 -18.12 -2.65
CA ALA A 265 15.98 -17.63 -3.15
C ALA A 265 16.02 -17.51 -4.69
N PRO A 266 16.43 -16.35 -5.23
CA PRO A 266 16.39 -16.12 -6.66
C PRO A 266 17.30 -17.11 -7.40
N PRO A 267 17.03 -17.41 -8.68
CA PRO A 267 17.91 -18.21 -9.50
C PRO A 267 19.30 -17.57 -9.54
N GLN A 268 20.25 -18.15 -8.82
CA GLN A 268 21.66 -18.04 -9.21
C GLN A 268 21.99 -19.18 -10.16
N LEU A 269 21.09 -19.47 -11.11
CA LEU A 269 21.34 -20.48 -12.12
C LEU A 269 22.53 -20.00 -12.97
N PRO A 270 23.67 -20.71 -12.96
CA PRO A 270 24.80 -20.38 -13.82
C PRO A 270 24.34 -20.38 -15.29
N GLY A 271 24.46 -19.24 -15.98
CA GLY A 271 24.05 -19.09 -17.39
C GLY A 271 22.66 -18.49 -17.64
N THR A 272 21.87 -18.18 -16.61
CA THR A 272 20.51 -17.58 -16.75
C THR A 272 20.48 -16.06 -16.59
N ARG A 273 21.64 -15.39 -16.57
CA ARG A 273 21.74 -13.94 -16.76
C ARG A 273 21.35 -13.51 -18.19
N ARG A 274 20.35 -14.14 -18.80
CA ARG A 274 19.76 -13.60 -20.01
C ARG A 274 18.72 -12.60 -19.58
N GLN A 275 18.77 -11.44 -20.21
CA GLN A 275 17.70 -10.45 -20.12
C GLN A 275 16.37 -11.15 -20.41
N LEU A 276 15.38 -10.94 -19.54
CA LEU A 276 14.01 -11.30 -19.85
C LEU A 276 13.61 -10.58 -21.13
N TRP A 277 13.08 -11.33 -22.09
CA TRP A 277 12.76 -10.81 -23.41
C TRP A 277 11.26 -10.76 -23.63
N GLN A 278 10.85 -9.99 -24.64
CA GLN A 278 9.46 -10.06 -25.11
C GLN A 278 9.11 -11.53 -25.41
N ASP A 279 7.88 -11.90 -25.11
CA ASP A 279 7.32 -13.24 -25.28
C ASP A 279 7.73 -14.28 -24.24
N ASP A 280 8.66 -13.97 -23.32
CA ASP A 280 8.93 -14.84 -22.18
C ASP A 280 7.68 -14.99 -21.30
N VAL A 281 7.41 -16.21 -20.86
CA VAL A 281 6.33 -16.57 -19.95
C VAL A 281 6.93 -16.96 -18.61
N VAL A 282 6.44 -16.34 -17.54
CA VAL A 282 6.82 -16.70 -16.17
C VAL A 282 5.59 -17.25 -15.46
N GLU A 283 5.79 -18.40 -14.82
CA GLU A 283 4.78 -19.08 -14.01
C GLU A 283 5.26 -19.13 -12.57
N VAL A 284 4.41 -18.75 -11.63
CA VAL A 284 4.62 -18.95 -10.19
C VAL A 284 3.51 -19.88 -9.70
N GLU A 285 3.88 -20.97 -9.07
CA GLU A 285 2.97 -21.96 -8.49
C GLU A 285 3.27 -22.11 -7.00
N ILE A 286 2.23 -22.08 -6.18
CA ILE A 286 2.30 -22.38 -4.75
C ILE A 286 1.34 -23.53 -4.46
N GLU A 287 1.87 -24.57 -3.83
CA GLU A 287 1.12 -25.75 -3.39
C GLU A 287 -0.16 -25.37 -2.65
N ASP A 288 -1.26 -26.02 -3.02
CA ASP A 288 -2.60 -25.79 -2.49
C ASP A 288 -3.16 -24.36 -2.61
N VAL A 289 -2.42 -23.40 -3.15
CA VAL A 289 -2.89 -22.02 -3.39
C VAL A 289 -3.31 -21.83 -4.84
N GLY A 290 -2.41 -22.09 -5.80
CA GLY A 290 -2.69 -21.96 -7.23
C GLY A 290 -1.47 -21.54 -8.07
N ILE A 291 -1.74 -21.09 -9.29
CA ILE A 291 -0.74 -20.65 -10.26
C ILE A 291 -1.06 -19.24 -10.78
N VAL A 292 -0.04 -18.45 -11.07
CA VAL A 292 -0.11 -17.23 -11.87
C VAL A 292 0.91 -17.32 -13.00
N SER A 293 0.45 -17.09 -14.23
CA SER A 293 1.22 -17.20 -15.47
C SER A 293 1.02 -15.95 -16.31
N ASN A 294 2.10 -15.25 -16.63
CA ASN A 294 2.02 -14.02 -17.40
C ASN A 294 3.11 -13.97 -18.48
N GLN A 295 2.73 -13.44 -19.65
CA GLN A 295 3.65 -13.21 -20.76
C GLN A 295 4.20 -11.78 -20.72
N LEU A 296 5.50 -11.63 -20.96
CA LEU A 296 6.14 -10.33 -21.07
C LEU A 296 5.88 -9.68 -22.43
N VAL A 297 5.48 -8.41 -22.41
CA VAL A 297 5.33 -7.57 -23.60
C VAL A 297 6.11 -6.27 -23.43
N ARG A 298 6.55 -5.66 -24.52
CA ARG A 298 7.13 -4.32 -24.46
C ARG A 298 6.05 -3.26 -24.42
N THR A 299 6.15 -2.32 -23.48
CA THR A 299 5.24 -1.17 -23.42
C THR A 299 5.26 -0.36 -24.72
N THR A 300 4.09 -0.09 -25.29
CA THR A 300 3.90 0.95 -26.29
C THR A 300 3.60 2.27 -25.60
N ARG A 301 4.37 3.33 -25.89
CA ARG A 301 4.16 4.68 -25.33
C ARG A 301 3.00 5.40 -26.03
N MET A 302 1.79 4.87 -25.89
CA MET A 302 0.56 5.54 -26.34
C MET A 302 -0.06 6.29 -25.17
N ALA A 303 -0.24 7.60 -25.32
CA ALA A 303 -0.93 8.39 -24.31
C ALA A 303 -2.38 7.89 -24.17
N SER A 304 -2.83 7.73 -22.92
CA SER A 304 -4.23 7.53 -22.57
C SER A 304 -4.66 8.62 -21.61
N SER A 305 -5.92 9.03 -21.72
CA SER A 305 -6.46 10.16 -20.96
C SER A 305 -7.94 9.91 -20.66
N GLY A 306 -8.32 10.17 -19.42
CA GLY A 306 -9.71 10.27 -19.00
C GLY A 306 -10.38 11.57 -19.48
N PRO A 307 -11.63 11.81 -19.05
CA PRO A 307 -12.36 13.05 -19.35
C PRO A 307 -11.62 14.29 -18.83
N ALA A 308 -11.84 15.44 -19.46
CA ALA A 308 -11.28 16.70 -18.99
C ALA A 308 -11.90 17.12 -17.65
N ILE A 309 -11.16 17.90 -16.87
CA ILE A 309 -11.64 18.43 -15.60
C ILE A 309 -12.55 19.63 -15.89
N ASP A 310 -13.86 19.45 -15.80
CA ASP A 310 -14.87 20.48 -16.07
C ASP A 310 -15.52 21.00 -14.78
N VAL A 311 -14.69 21.57 -13.90
CA VAL A 311 -15.14 22.25 -12.69
C VAL A 311 -14.48 23.63 -12.57
N PRO A 312 -15.16 24.64 -11.97
CA PRO A 312 -14.66 26.00 -11.90
C PRO A 312 -13.40 26.14 -11.04
N ASN A 313 -12.69 27.26 -11.20
CA ASN A 313 -11.63 27.63 -10.26
C ASN A 313 -12.23 28.00 -8.90
N GLY A 314 -11.51 27.73 -7.82
CA GLY A 314 -11.98 28.00 -6.46
C GLY A 314 -11.26 27.19 -5.40
N LYS A 315 -11.70 27.38 -4.14
CA LYS A 315 -11.24 26.62 -2.98
C LYS A 315 -12.23 25.50 -2.70
N TYR A 316 -11.78 24.26 -2.80
CA TYR A 316 -12.60 23.08 -2.55
C TYR A 316 -12.29 22.52 -1.18
N VAL A 317 -13.34 22.19 -0.44
CA VAL A 317 -13.27 21.59 0.90
C VAL A 317 -14.17 20.36 0.98
N ARG A 318 -13.79 19.42 1.84
CA ARG A 318 -14.65 18.34 2.32
C ARG A 318 -14.98 18.65 3.78
N PHE A 319 -16.25 18.53 4.15
CA PHE A 319 -16.71 18.97 5.47
C PHE A 319 -17.84 18.09 6.01
N LYS A 320 -17.86 17.94 7.32
CA LYS A 320 -18.87 17.20 8.06
C LYS A 320 -19.89 18.13 8.69
N HIS A 321 -21.15 17.78 8.52
CA HIS A 321 -22.32 18.46 9.08
C HIS A 321 -23.32 17.44 9.64
N SER A 322 -24.44 17.91 10.19
CA SER A 322 -25.40 17.06 10.93
C SER A 322 -26.03 15.91 10.13
N SER A 323 -25.98 15.95 8.80
CA SER A 323 -26.54 14.93 7.92
C SER A 323 -25.50 14.08 7.19
N GLY A 324 -24.21 14.27 7.47
CA GLY A 324 -23.13 13.49 6.87
C GLY A 324 -21.94 14.36 6.47
N THR A 325 -21.17 13.85 5.51
CA THR A 325 -20.04 14.55 4.91
C THR A 325 -20.40 14.97 3.48
N SER A 326 -20.02 16.18 3.11
CA SER A 326 -20.21 16.74 1.77
C SER A 326 -18.94 17.43 1.26
N TYR A 327 -18.92 17.74 -0.03
CA TYR A 327 -17.92 18.60 -0.65
C TYR A 327 -18.51 19.99 -0.91
N GLY A 328 -17.65 21.00 -1.02
CA GLY A 328 -18.13 22.35 -1.27
C GLY A 328 -17.07 23.32 -1.78
N LEU A 329 -17.56 24.42 -2.36
CA LEU A 329 -16.77 25.59 -2.72
C LEU A 329 -16.75 26.57 -1.55
N LEU A 330 -15.57 26.82 -0.98
CA LEU A 330 -15.35 27.79 0.09
C LEU A 330 -15.15 29.19 -0.49
N ASN A 331 -16.01 30.13 -0.08
CA ASN A 331 -15.89 31.56 -0.37
C ASN A 331 -15.96 32.34 0.94
N ASP A 332 -14.83 32.90 1.35
CA ASP A 332 -14.64 33.53 2.67
C ASP A 332 -15.05 32.60 3.81
N ASN A 333 -16.19 32.87 4.45
CA ASN A 333 -16.71 32.09 5.58
C ASN A 333 -17.93 31.23 5.21
N GLU A 334 -18.30 31.14 3.93
CA GLU A 334 -19.44 30.36 3.45
C GLU A 334 -18.99 29.24 2.51
N ILE A 335 -19.58 28.06 2.68
CA ILE A 335 -19.37 26.89 1.82
C ILE A 335 -20.64 26.66 1.00
N LEU A 336 -20.50 26.65 -0.33
CA LEU A 336 -21.53 26.24 -1.27
C LEU A 336 -21.40 24.74 -1.51
N GLU A 337 -22.39 23.97 -1.08
CA GLU A 337 -22.33 22.51 -1.14
C GLU A 337 -22.46 21.98 -2.58
N LEU A 338 -21.69 20.94 -2.87
CA LEU A 338 -21.69 20.14 -4.09
C LEU A 338 -22.38 18.80 -3.85
N ASP A 339 -23.00 18.26 -4.89
CA ASP A 339 -23.70 16.98 -4.84
C ASP A 339 -22.78 15.75 -4.81
N ASP A 340 -21.51 15.89 -5.24
CA ASP A 340 -20.52 14.82 -5.22
C ASP A 340 -19.07 15.35 -5.08
N ASN A 341 -18.08 14.45 -5.16
CA ASN A 341 -16.66 14.74 -5.10
C ASN A 341 -16.16 15.42 -6.39
N PRO A 342 -15.73 16.69 -6.33
CA PRO A 342 -15.31 17.46 -7.50
C PRO A 342 -14.02 16.93 -8.15
N VAL A 343 -13.22 16.14 -7.42
CA VAL A 343 -11.95 15.63 -7.93
C VAL A 343 -12.16 14.43 -8.85
N ILE A 344 -13.20 13.64 -8.64
CA ILE A 344 -13.40 12.36 -9.34
C ILE A 344 -14.39 12.48 -10.51
N GLY A 345 -15.35 13.41 -10.44
CA GLY A 345 -16.40 13.52 -11.44
C GLY A 345 -16.95 14.93 -11.60
N GLU A 346 -17.95 15.04 -12.47
CA GLU A 346 -18.73 16.27 -12.64
C GLU A 346 -19.59 16.51 -11.40
N VAL A 347 -19.72 17.78 -11.01
CA VAL A 347 -20.48 18.17 -9.81
C VAL A 347 -21.38 19.36 -10.11
N GLN A 348 -22.48 19.44 -9.38
CA GLN A 348 -23.39 20.57 -9.37
C GLN A 348 -23.54 21.13 -7.97
N GLN A 349 -23.81 22.44 -7.90
CA GLN A 349 -24.18 23.05 -6.62
C GLN A 349 -25.58 22.61 -6.22
N THR A 350 -25.74 22.14 -4.98
CA THR A 350 -27.06 21.74 -4.45
C THR A 350 -27.93 22.94 -4.09
N GLY A 351 -27.31 24.13 -3.98
CA GLY A 351 -27.92 25.36 -3.47
C GLY A 351 -27.90 25.48 -1.93
N ARG A 352 -27.48 24.43 -1.20
CA ARG A 352 -27.26 24.50 0.24
C ARG A 352 -25.98 25.28 0.56
N LYS A 353 -26.03 26.00 1.69
CA LYS A 353 -24.97 26.87 2.18
C LYS A 353 -24.68 26.55 3.63
N PHE A 354 -23.41 26.54 3.98
CA PHE A 354 -22.93 26.32 5.35
C PHE A 354 -21.99 27.46 5.74
N GLN A 355 -22.03 27.88 7.00
CA GLN A 355 -20.97 28.74 7.53
C GLN A 355 -19.80 27.84 7.92
N VAL A 356 -18.57 28.23 7.60
CA VAL A 356 -17.37 27.43 7.88
C VAL A 356 -17.24 27.08 9.37
N ASN A 357 -17.65 28.00 10.26
CA ASN A 357 -17.65 27.80 11.71
C ASN A 357 -18.81 26.94 12.26
N SER A 358 -19.71 26.50 11.39
CA SER A 358 -20.84 25.63 11.74
C SER A 358 -20.64 24.18 11.32
N VAL A 359 -19.51 23.87 10.68
CA VAL A 359 -19.14 22.55 10.18
C VAL A 359 -17.72 22.20 10.61
N GLU A 360 -17.37 20.94 10.49
CA GLU A 360 -16.01 20.45 10.70
C GLU A 360 -15.35 20.25 9.34
N LEU A 361 -14.26 20.96 9.04
CA LEU A 361 -13.47 20.71 7.84
C LEU A 361 -12.66 19.42 8.02
N GLU A 362 -12.76 18.51 7.06
CA GLU A 362 -12.04 17.24 7.06
C GLU A 362 -10.86 17.31 6.07
N LEU A 363 -10.14 16.19 5.88
CA LEU A 363 -9.18 16.06 4.79
C LEU A 363 -9.87 16.38 3.46
N PRO A 364 -9.25 17.14 2.54
CA PRO A 364 -9.91 17.55 1.30
C PRO A 364 -10.04 16.40 0.29
N ILE A 365 -9.34 15.29 0.54
CA ILE A 365 -9.50 14.00 -0.13
C ILE A 365 -9.95 13.00 0.93
N ASP A 366 -10.87 12.11 0.55
CA ASP A 366 -11.32 11.02 1.42
C ASP A 366 -10.23 9.93 1.53
N PRO A 367 -9.61 9.72 2.71
CA PRO A 367 -8.55 8.71 2.90
C PRO A 367 -9.10 7.28 2.87
N GLU A 368 -10.42 7.11 2.97
CA GLU A 368 -11.10 5.81 2.85
C GLU A 368 -11.41 5.45 1.41
N SER A 369 -11.29 6.39 0.47
CA SER A 369 -11.40 6.09 -0.95
C SER A 369 -10.18 5.26 -1.41
N PRO A 370 -10.38 3.98 -1.77
CA PRO A 370 -9.28 3.06 -2.09
C PRO A 370 -8.56 3.42 -3.38
N GLY A 371 -7.37 2.83 -3.58
CA GLY A 371 -6.65 2.93 -4.84
C GLY A 371 -5.92 4.24 -5.12
N ARG A 372 -5.93 5.21 -4.19
CA ARG A 372 -5.25 6.50 -4.33
C ARG A 372 -3.78 6.39 -3.98
N LYS A 373 -2.93 6.87 -4.88
CA LYS A 373 -1.49 6.95 -4.64
C LYS A 373 -1.18 8.25 -3.91
N VAL A 374 -0.43 8.15 -2.81
CA VAL A 374 0.19 9.31 -2.16
C VAL A 374 1.69 9.17 -2.38
N LEU A 375 2.30 10.14 -3.05
CA LEU A 375 3.70 10.09 -3.45
C LEU A 375 4.41 11.37 -3.03
N ALA A 376 5.71 11.27 -2.76
CA ALA A 376 6.56 12.41 -2.44
C ALA A 376 7.85 12.42 -3.24
N VAL A 377 8.36 13.62 -3.56
CA VAL A 377 9.56 13.79 -4.38
C VAL A 377 10.74 14.23 -3.51
N ALA A 378 11.70 13.33 -3.33
CA ALA A 378 12.87 13.57 -2.50
C ALA A 378 13.87 14.53 -3.14
N ALA A 379 14.16 15.61 -2.41
CA ALA A 379 15.07 16.68 -2.82
C ALA A 379 14.73 17.17 -4.23
N ASN A 380 13.74 18.04 -4.34
CA ASN A 380 13.36 18.65 -5.61
C ASN A 380 13.61 20.16 -5.68
N TYR A 381 14.27 20.78 -4.69
CA TYR A 381 14.56 22.22 -4.69
C TYR A 381 16.04 22.52 -4.83
N HIS A 382 16.37 23.62 -5.51
CA HIS A 382 17.71 24.21 -5.46
C HIS A 382 17.98 24.77 -4.07
N SER A 383 19.13 24.46 -3.49
CA SER A 383 19.57 25.12 -2.25
C SER A 383 20.02 26.53 -2.59
N GLN A 384 19.59 27.51 -1.81
CA GLN A 384 19.92 28.92 -2.02
C GLN A 384 21.44 29.18 -1.98
N ASN A 385 22.16 28.39 -1.16
CA ASN A 385 23.58 28.58 -0.87
C ASN A 385 24.47 27.43 -1.41
N ALA A 386 23.98 26.65 -2.38
CA ALA A 386 24.75 25.57 -2.99
C ALA A 386 24.71 25.66 -4.53
N PRO A 387 25.67 25.03 -5.23
CA PRO A 387 25.63 24.94 -6.68
C PRO A 387 24.31 24.32 -7.18
N PRO A 388 23.80 24.76 -8.34
CA PRO A 388 22.68 24.09 -8.98
C PRO A 388 22.97 22.59 -9.14
N ARG A 389 22.04 21.76 -8.71
CA ARG A 389 22.10 20.31 -8.89
C ARG A 389 21.13 19.88 -9.97
N GLN A 390 21.52 18.85 -10.72
CA GLN A 390 20.63 18.22 -11.68
C GLN A 390 20.00 16.98 -11.05
N VAL A 391 18.71 16.82 -11.29
CA VAL A 391 17.94 15.62 -10.91
C VAL A 391 17.16 15.20 -12.15
N PRO A 392 17.82 14.61 -13.16
CA PRO A 392 17.18 14.28 -14.43
C PRO A 392 16.05 13.28 -14.26
N HIS A 393 16.16 12.41 -13.25
CA HIS A 393 15.17 11.44 -12.84
C HIS A 393 14.61 11.84 -11.46
N PRO A 394 13.37 12.38 -11.38
CA PRO A 394 12.75 12.72 -10.11
C PRO A 394 12.66 11.49 -9.19
N ARG A 395 12.94 11.69 -7.90
CA ARG A 395 13.03 10.59 -6.93
C ARG A 395 11.76 10.48 -6.11
N PHE A 396 10.82 9.68 -6.58
CA PHE A 396 9.57 9.43 -5.89
C PHE A 396 9.73 8.42 -4.75
N MET A 397 8.97 8.63 -3.68
CA MET A 397 8.77 7.72 -2.55
C MET A 397 7.28 7.56 -2.32
N PHE A 398 6.85 6.39 -1.84
CA PHE A 398 5.48 6.20 -1.40
C PHE A 398 5.25 6.85 -0.05
N LYS A 399 4.09 7.47 0.05
CA LYS A 399 3.33 7.65 1.28
C LYS A 399 2.06 6.78 1.15
N HIS A 400 1.20 6.74 2.16
CA HIS A 400 -0.06 6.00 2.10
C HIS A 400 -1.21 6.88 2.55
N SER A 401 -2.43 6.52 2.13
CA SER A 401 -3.66 7.24 2.52
C SER A 401 -3.89 7.20 4.04
N SER A 402 -3.48 6.12 4.72
CA SER A 402 -3.48 6.05 6.19
C SER A 402 -2.50 7.04 6.86
N GLY A 403 -1.51 7.51 6.10
CA GLY A 403 -0.60 8.59 6.49
C GLY A 403 -1.25 9.97 6.52
N LEU A 404 -2.39 10.16 5.84
CA LEU A 404 -3.00 11.49 5.69
C LEU A 404 -3.46 12.04 7.04
N SER A 405 -3.01 13.25 7.36
CA SER A 405 -3.39 14.00 8.56
C SER A 405 -3.84 15.40 8.19
N GLY A 406 -4.89 15.90 8.84
CA GLY A 406 -5.48 17.20 8.55
C GLY A 406 -4.76 18.35 9.27
N HIS A 407 -5.26 19.57 9.07
CA HIS A 407 -4.88 20.73 9.88
C HIS A 407 -5.13 20.47 11.37
N ASN A 408 -4.16 20.83 12.23
CA ASN A 408 -4.14 20.50 13.66
C ASN A 408 -4.15 19.00 13.97
N GLY A 409 -3.86 18.16 12.97
CA GLY A 409 -3.64 16.73 13.17
C GLY A 409 -2.30 16.52 13.86
N ASP A 410 -2.34 15.88 15.03
CA ASP A 410 -1.16 15.40 15.72
C ASP A 410 -0.34 14.49 14.80
N VAL A 411 0.99 14.57 14.90
CA VAL A 411 1.91 13.67 14.21
C VAL A 411 2.56 12.75 15.22
N GLU A 412 2.39 11.45 15.01
CA GLU A 412 2.93 10.43 15.90
C GLU A 412 4.42 10.21 15.63
N ARG A 413 5.22 10.30 16.69
CA ARG A 413 6.67 10.10 16.65
C ARG A 413 7.03 8.75 17.30
N PRO A 414 7.49 7.75 16.52
CA PRO A 414 8.05 6.51 17.06
C PRO A 414 9.23 6.80 17.99
N PRO A 415 9.40 6.04 19.09
CA PRO A 415 10.52 6.26 20.01
C PRO A 415 11.90 6.01 19.37
N GLU A 416 11.98 5.16 18.35
CA GLU A 416 13.22 4.75 17.67
C GLU A 416 13.76 5.76 16.63
N VAL A 417 13.05 6.85 16.35
CA VAL A 417 13.49 7.85 15.37
C VAL A 417 14.69 8.67 15.88
N GLU A 418 15.65 8.95 14.99
CA GLU A 418 16.90 9.63 15.33
C GLU A 418 17.00 11.05 14.74
N MET A 419 16.29 11.32 13.65
CA MET A 419 16.30 12.58 12.90
C MET A 419 14.92 12.84 12.28
N PHE A 420 13.93 13.04 13.15
CA PHE A 420 12.54 13.24 12.77
C PHE A 420 12.33 14.70 12.40
N ILE A 421 11.92 14.94 11.15
CA ILE A 421 11.87 16.28 10.56
C ILE A 421 10.54 16.54 9.84
N PRO A 422 10.09 17.81 9.82
CA PRO A 422 9.03 18.25 8.94
C PRO A 422 9.60 18.68 7.59
N GLU A 423 8.77 18.59 6.56
CA GLU A 423 9.11 18.97 5.20
C GLU A 423 7.87 19.67 4.59
N GLY A 424 7.79 21.00 4.70
CA GLY A 424 6.68 21.76 4.11
C GLY A 424 6.71 21.76 2.58
N GLU A 425 5.61 21.37 1.94
CA GLU A 425 5.54 21.13 0.50
C GLU A 425 4.25 21.63 -0.16
N LEU A 426 4.37 21.99 -1.44
CA LEU A 426 3.23 22.08 -2.35
C LEU A 426 2.80 20.66 -2.73
N VAL A 427 1.51 20.36 -2.60
CA VAL A 427 0.92 19.07 -2.99
C VAL A 427 0.08 19.26 -4.25
N LEU A 428 0.35 18.47 -5.27
CA LEU A 428 -0.52 18.39 -6.46
C LEU A 428 -1.63 17.38 -6.21
N VAL A 429 -2.85 17.74 -6.58
CA VAL A 429 -4.00 16.82 -6.63
C VAL A 429 -4.28 16.49 -8.09
N ILE A 430 -4.18 15.23 -8.47
CA ILE A 430 -4.56 14.79 -9.82
C ILE A 430 -6.08 14.79 -9.95
N GLY A 431 -6.62 15.33 -11.04
CA GLY A 431 -8.06 15.36 -11.33
C GLY A 431 -8.47 14.59 -12.57
N ARG A 432 -7.49 14.10 -13.33
CA ARG A 432 -7.72 13.41 -14.60
C ARG A 432 -6.91 12.14 -14.66
N GLU A 433 -7.55 11.06 -15.08
CA GLU A 433 -6.83 9.82 -15.34
C GLU A 433 -5.89 9.99 -16.54
N GLY A 434 -4.68 9.44 -16.47
CA GLY A 434 -3.82 9.41 -17.64
C GLY A 434 -2.53 8.61 -17.50
N ARG A 435 -2.02 8.18 -18.64
CA ARG A 435 -0.76 7.46 -18.79
C ARG A 435 0.02 7.99 -19.99
N HIS A 436 1.36 7.95 -19.90
CA HIS A 436 2.27 8.46 -20.91
C HIS A 436 1.99 9.92 -21.32
N ILE A 437 1.67 10.75 -20.32
CA ILE A 437 1.24 12.14 -20.49
C ILE A 437 2.40 12.99 -21.01
N PRO A 438 2.24 13.70 -22.14
CA PRO A 438 3.20 14.69 -22.61
C PRO A 438 3.39 15.83 -21.60
N VAL A 439 4.62 16.32 -21.41
CA VAL A 439 4.93 17.36 -20.42
C VAL A 439 4.16 18.66 -20.64
N ASN A 440 3.85 19.01 -21.89
CA ASN A 440 3.08 20.21 -22.26
C ASN A 440 1.58 20.08 -21.97
N GLU A 441 1.08 18.87 -21.70
CA GLU A 441 -0.33 18.60 -21.35
C GLU A 441 -0.50 18.30 -19.86
N ALA A 442 0.58 18.08 -19.12
CA ALA A 442 0.55 17.60 -17.75
C ALA A 442 -0.26 18.47 -16.78
N ASN A 443 -0.31 19.79 -17.01
CA ASN A 443 -1.10 20.70 -16.17
C ASN A 443 -2.62 20.46 -16.30
N ASP A 444 -3.09 19.93 -17.43
CA ASP A 444 -4.51 19.61 -17.66
C ASP A 444 -4.97 18.40 -16.83
N TYR A 445 -4.04 17.69 -16.20
CA TYR A 445 -4.32 16.54 -15.33
C TYR A 445 -4.31 16.92 -13.84
N ILE A 446 -3.88 18.13 -13.51
CA ILE A 446 -3.85 18.62 -12.13
C ILE A 446 -5.20 19.29 -11.83
N PHE A 447 -5.92 18.74 -10.86
CA PHE A 447 -7.16 19.34 -10.34
C PHE A 447 -6.88 20.68 -9.68
N GLY A 448 -5.89 20.70 -8.80
CA GLY A 448 -5.51 21.87 -8.01
C GLY A 448 -4.30 21.55 -7.14
N VAL A 449 -4.01 22.46 -6.23
CA VAL A 449 -2.88 22.31 -5.29
C VAL A 449 -3.34 22.50 -3.85
N ALA A 450 -2.64 21.86 -2.93
CA ALA A 450 -2.88 21.96 -1.50
C ALA A 450 -1.56 22.19 -0.75
N LEU A 451 -1.66 22.69 0.48
CA LEU A 451 -0.58 22.77 1.45
C LEU A 451 -0.29 21.37 2.00
N GLY A 452 0.97 20.99 2.19
CA GLY A 452 1.32 19.71 2.81
C GLY A 452 2.60 19.74 3.64
N ASN A 453 2.78 18.70 4.45
CA ASN A 453 3.98 18.47 5.26
C ASN A 453 4.34 16.98 5.23
N ASP A 454 5.47 16.68 4.60
CA ASP A 454 6.00 15.33 4.40
C ASP A 454 6.95 14.94 5.55
N TRP A 455 6.38 14.46 6.66
CA TRP A 455 7.17 14.04 7.79
C TRP A 455 8.09 12.87 7.45
N SER A 456 9.30 12.94 7.97
CA SER A 456 10.37 12.03 7.60
C SER A 456 11.25 11.66 8.77
N GLU A 457 11.66 10.39 8.80
CA GLU A 457 12.82 9.98 9.59
C GLU A 457 14.05 9.87 8.68
N LEU A 458 14.93 10.87 8.77
CA LEU A 458 15.99 11.04 7.79
C LEU A 458 17.12 10.02 7.93
N THR A 459 17.44 9.52 9.14
CA THR A 459 18.54 8.54 9.26
C THR A 459 18.18 7.22 8.59
N TRP A 460 16.90 6.83 8.59
CA TRP A 460 16.42 5.63 7.89
C TRP A 460 16.52 5.76 6.36
N ILE A 461 16.39 6.98 5.85
CA ILE A 461 16.54 7.27 4.41
C ILE A 461 18.02 7.29 3.99
N THR A 462 18.90 7.80 4.87
CA THR A 462 20.29 8.17 4.55
C THR A 462 21.36 7.20 5.07
N ALA A 463 20.98 6.20 5.88
CA ALA A 463 21.90 5.20 6.41
C ALA A 463 22.65 4.45 5.29
N GLY A 464 23.96 4.30 5.46
CA GLY A 464 24.86 3.61 4.53
C GLY A 464 24.61 2.09 4.39
N PRO A 465 25.56 1.33 3.80
CA PRO A 465 25.37 -0.10 3.54
C PRO A 465 25.38 -0.93 4.84
N GLY A 466 24.22 -1.42 5.26
CA GLY A 466 24.00 -2.28 6.44
C GLY A 466 22.59 -2.91 6.45
N VAL A 467 22.20 -3.61 7.53
CA VAL A 467 20.81 -4.06 7.75
C VAL A 467 19.94 -2.80 7.80
N ARG A 468 19.20 -2.54 6.71
CA ARG A 468 18.52 -1.28 6.42
C ARG A 468 17.23 -1.14 7.24
N PRO A 469 16.97 -0.01 7.91
CA PRO A 469 15.61 0.38 8.20
C PRO A 469 14.96 1.02 6.94
N LEU A 470 13.84 0.44 6.48
CA LEU A 470 12.57 1.17 6.43
C LEU A 470 12.35 2.36 5.48
N LYS A 471 12.90 2.41 4.25
CA LYS A 471 12.59 3.50 3.29
C LYS A 471 11.09 3.79 3.10
N LEU A 472 10.23 2.77 3.16
CA LEU A 472 8.79 2.97 3.09
C LEU A 472 8.26 3.64 4.36
N VAL A 473 8.42 3.01 5.54
CA VAL A 473 7.82 3.55 6.77
C VAL A 473 8.51 4.83 7.26
N SER A 474 9.73 5.14 6.81
CA SER A 474 10.37 6.45 7.04
C SER A 474 9.64 7.63 6.35
N LYS A 475 8.67 7.33 5.49
CA LYS A 475 7.85 8.32 4.75
C LYS A 475 6.35 8.02 4.84
N ALA A 476 5.96 6.77 5.08
CA ALA A 476 4.60 6.30 4.93
C ALA A 476 3.96 5.80 6.23
N THR A 477 4.60 6.02 7.38
CA THR A 477 3.96 5.82 8.70
C THR A 477 2.68 6.65 8.80
N ASP A 478 1.68 6.13 9.49
CA ASP A 478 0.43 6.85 9.74
C ASP A 478 0.70 8.24 10.33
N THR A 479 -0.15 9.23 10.02
CA THR A 479 -0.03 10.67 10.37
C THR A 479 1.09 11.47 9.68
N TRP A 480 2.01 10.83 8.94
CA TRP A 480 3.19 11.51 8.37
C TRP A 480 2.93 12.23 7.03
N ALA A 481 1.71 12.22 6.51
CA ALA A 481 1.32 12.82 5.23
C ALA A 481 0.34 13.97 5.42
N ALA A 482 0.77 15.04 6.08
CA ALA A 482 -0.17 16.13 6.38
C ALA A 482 -0.60 16.85 5.10
N ILE A 483 -1.87 17.23 5.04
CA ILE A 483 -2.44 18.03 3.96
C ILE A 483 -3.44 19.03 4.53
N GLY A 484 -3.40 20.27 4.05
CA GLY A 484 -4.35 21.32 4.42
C GLY A 484 -5.78 20.94 4.02
N ASN A 485 -6.78 21.56 4.66
CA ASN A 485 -8.20 21.24 4.40
C ASN A 485 -8.75 21.73 3.05
N GLU A 486 -7.95 22.47 2.28
CA GLU A 486 -8.36 23.12 1.05
C GLU A 486 -7.56 22.60 -0.15
N ILE A 487 -8.25 22.35 -1.26
CA ILE A 487 -7.63 22.21 -2.58
C ILE A 487 -7.97 23.46 -3.38
N VAL A 488 -6.95 24.19 -3.82
CA VAL A 488 -7.11 25.42 -4.58
C VAL A 488 -6.89 25.14 -6.06
N ARG A 489 -7.96 25.31 -6.85
CA ARG A 489 -7.94 25.18 -8.31
C ARG A 489 -7.81 26.56 -8.96
N GLY A 490 -6.93 26.67 -9.95
CA GLY A 490 -6.69 27.91 -10.70
C GLY A 490 -5.67 28.86 -10.06
N LEU A 491 -5.00 28.46 -8.98
CA LEU A 491 -3.87 29.21 -8.41
C LEU A 491 -2.64 29.08 -9.31
N ASP A 492 -1.97 30.19 -9.62
CA ASP A 492 -0.64 30.15 -10.24
C ASP A 492 0.40 29.77 -9.19
N TYR A 493 0.84 28.51 -9.22
CA TYR A 493 1.82 27.96 -8.30
C TYR A 493 3.27 28.02 -8.81
N SER A 494 3.53 28.77 -9.89
CA SER A 494 4.88 28.89 -10.47
C SER A 494 5.87 29.65 -9.58
N HIS A 495 5.38 30.49 -8.67
CA HIS A 495 6.18 31.26 -7.71
C HIS A 495 5.38 31.61 -6.44
N LEU A 496 5.28 30.64 -5.52
CA LEU A 496 4.70 30.81 -4.19
C LEU A 496 5.79 30.73 -3.14
N GLU A 497 5.75 31.59 -2.12
CA GLU A 497 6.58 31.41 -0.93
C GLU A 497 6.09 30.20 -0.12
N ILE A 498 7.04 29.41 0.38
CA ILE A 498 6.82 28.29 1.31
C ILE A 498 7.69 28.56 2.53
N SER A 499 7.11 28.48 3.72
CA SER A 499 7.86 28.58 4.97
C SER A 499 7.47 27.47 5.96
N THR A 500 8.43 27.07 6.79
CA THR A 500 8.23 26.09 7.88
C THR A 500 8.84 26.65 9.15
N HIS A 501 8.08 26.62 10.23
CA HIS A 501 8.47 27.08 11.56
C HIS A 501 8.33 25.95 12.58
N VAL A 502 9.23 25.90 13.55
CA VAL A 502 9.17 24.97 14.69
C VAL A 502 9.19 25.80 15.98
N ASN A 503 8.14 25.67 16.78
CA ASN A 503 7.92 26.45 18.00
C ASN A 503 8.07 27.97 17.75
N GLY A 504 7.46 28.45 16.66
CA GLY A 504 7.53 29.84 16.20
C GLY A 504 8.87 30.28 15.60
N ASN A 505 9.89 29.42 15.57
CA ASN A 505 11.20 29.75 14.98
C ASN A 505 11.30 29.21 13.55
N LEU A 506 11.74 30.06 12.62
CA LEU A 506 11.95 29.67 11.23
C LEU A 506 12.90 28.45 11.13
N LEU A 507 12.50 27.44 10.36
CA LEU A 507 13.29 26.27 10.01
C LEU A 507 13.75 26.32 8.55
N SER A 508 12.84 26.65 7.63
CA SER A 508 13.15 26.79 6.19
C SER A 508 12.19 27.78 5.53
N ASN A 509 12.65 28.45 4.47
CA ASN A 509 11.84 29.26 3.58
C ASN A 509 12.39 29.30 2.15
N GLY A 510 11.53 29.61 1.18
CA GLY A 510 11.90 29.91 -0.20
C GLY A 510 10.70 29.78 -1.14
N PHE A 511 10.94 29.51 -2.43
CA PHE A 511 9.92 29.64 -3.46
C PHE A 511 9.75 28.40 -4.33
N THR A 512 8.51 28.09 -4.74
CA THR A 512 8.21 27.00 -5.69
C THR A 512 8.94 27.15 -7.03
N SER A 513 9.29 28.38 -7.43
CA SER A 513 10.08 28.66 -8.64
C SER A 513 11.49 28.08 -8.60
N THR A 514 11.96 27.61 -7.45
CA THR A 514 13.28 26.99 -7.26
C THR A 514 13.24 25.46 -7.35
N MET A 515 12.08 24.87 -7.69
CA MET A 515 11.99 23.45 -8.02
C MET A 515 12.89 23.08 -9.21
N ILE A 516 13.61 21.97 -9.08
CA ILE A 516 14.46 21.38 -10.11
C ILE A 516 13.61 20.69 -11.18
N ASN A 517 12.61 19.90 -10.74
CA ASN A 517 11.59 19.35 -11.61
C ASN A 517 10.25 20.01 -11.27
N ASN A 518 9.75 20.83 -12.19
CA ASN A 518 8.45 21.50 -12.02
C ASN A 518 7.27 20.49 -12.02
N PRO A 519 6.08 20.90 -11.56
CA PRO A 519 4.90 20.03 -11.49
C PRO A 519 4.58 19.27 -12.78
N ALA A 520 4.63 19.94 -13.92
CA ALA A 520 4.39 19.33 -15.23
C ALA A 520 5.39 18.18 -15.53
N ARG A 521 6.67 18.37 -15.21
CA ARG A 521 7.69 17.32 -15.37
C ARG A 521 7.48 16.16 -14.41
N LEU A 522 7.06 16.41 -13.16
CA LEU A 522 6.77 15.35 -12.19
C LEU A 522 5.62 14.45 -12.67
N VAL A 523 4.49 15.05 -13.06
CA VAL A 523 3.30 14.34 -13.58
C VAL A 523 3.64 13.55 -14.85
N SER A 524 4.27 14.21 -15.83
CA SER A 524 4.68 13.54 -17.07
C SER A 524 5.65 12.39 -16.81
N TYR A 525 6.63 12.57 -15.93
CA TYR A 525 7.61 11.53 -15.63
C TYR A 525 6.97 10.32 -14.93
N LEU A 526 6.13 10.56 -13.91
CA LEU A 526 5.44 9.50 -13.18
C LEU A 526 4.52 8.67 -14.09
N SER A 527 3.75 9.36 -14.95
CA SER A 527 2.83 8.74 -15.90
C SER A 527 3.50 7.83 -16.94
N ARG A 528 4.83 7.86 -17.07
CA ARG A 528 5.58 6.95 -17.96
C ARG A 528 5.55 5.50 -17.49
N TYR A 529 5.35 5.28 -16.20
CA TYR A 529 5.50 3.97 -15.57
C TYR A 529 4.20 3.46 -14.96
N MET A 530 3.38 4.37 -14.42
CA MET A 530 2.10 4.04 -13.79
C MET A 530 1.00 4.97 -14.24
N THR A 531 -0.23 4.46 -14.27
CA THR A 531 -1.43 5.26 -14.54
C THR A 531 -1.71 6.18 -13.36
N LEU A 532 -1.89 7.47 -13.63
CA LEU A 532 -2.36 8.46 -12.65
C LEU A 532 -3.89 8.45 -12.64
N LYS A 533 -4.49 8.53 -11.46
CA LYS A 533 -5.94 8.55 -11.26
C LYS A 533 -6.36 9.82 -10.53
N PRO A 534 -7.59 10.32 -10.76
CA PRO A 534 -8.12 11.43 -9.97
C PRO A 534 -8.06 11.13 -8.47
N GLY A 535 -7.64 12.09 -7.66
CA GLY A 535 -7.41 11.96 -6.23
C GLY A 535 -6.02 11.47 -5.84
N ASP A 536 -5.14 11.09 -6.79
CA ASP A 536 -3.73 10.86 -6.47
C ASP A 536 -3.06 12.16 -5.99
N LEU A 537 -2.15 12.03 -5.03
CA LEU A 537 -1.45 13.14 -4.40
C LEU A 537 0.06 13.07 -4.68
N ILE A 538 0.65 14.21 -5.06
CA ILE A 538 2.08 14.34 -5.30
C ILE A 538 2.65 15.50 -4.48
N TYR A 539 3.34 15.16 -3.39
CA TYR A 539 4.20 16.03 -2.59
C TYR A 539 5.46 16.36 -3.41
N THR A 540 5.64 17.64 -3.73
CA THR A 540 6.57 18.08 -4.80
C THR A 540 8.02 18.27 -4.35
N GLY A 541 8.34 17.96 -3.11
CA GLY A 541 9.60 18.18 -2.42
C GLY A 541 9.58 19.39 -1.49
N ALA A 542 10.44 19.36 -0.47
CA ALA A 542 10.62 20.47 0.45
C ALA A 542 11.89 21.29 0.20
N ILE A 543 11.82 22.53 0.68
CA ILE A 543 12.96 23.43 0.76
C ILE A 543 13.84 22.98 1.92
N SER A 544 15.11 22.70 1.61
CA SER A 544 16.07 22.30 2.64
C SER A 544 16.36 23.47 3.58
N PRO A 545 16.34 23.24 4.91
CA PRO A 545 16.83 24.21 5.89
C PRO A 545 18.26 24.66 5.58
N GLU A 546 18.63 25.87 5.99
CA GLU A 546 20.03 26.29 5.91
C GLU A 546 20.92 25.42 6.82
N SER A 547 22.23 25.42 6.52
CA SER A 547 23.20 24.65 7.29
C SER A 547 23.13 24.99 8.78
N GLY A 548 22.90 23.98 9.61
CA GLY A 548 22.80 24.12 11.07
C GLY A 548 21.39 24.40 11.60
N MET A 549 20.39 24.64 10.75
CA MET A 549 19.00 24.83 11.18
C MET A 549 18.24 23.52 11.39
N ARG A 550 18.63 22.45 10.68
CA ARG A 550 18.01 21.12 10.83
C ARG A 550 18.21 20.60 12.25
N ARG A 551 17.14 20.10 12.85
CA ARG A 551 17.10 19.57 14.23
C ARG A 551 16.12 18.41 14.34
N ASN A 552 16.41 17.49 15.26
CA ASN A 552 15.53 16.37 15.57
C ASN A 552 14.36 16.88 16.41
N LEU A 553 13.13 16.64 15.95
CA LEU A 553 11.95 17.06 16.68
C LEU A 553 11.59 16.06 17.79
N SER A 554 11.08 16.62 18.89
CA SER A 554 10.69 15.91 20.10
C SER A 554 9.18 16.02 20.33
N VAL A 555 8.64 15.09 21.13
CA VAL A 555 7.25 15.18 21.59
C VAL A 555 7.00 16.54 22.25
N GLY A 556 5.93 17.21 21.84
CA GLY A 556 5.57 18.56 22.25
C GLY A 556 6.02 19.67 21.32
N ASP A 557 6.91 19.41 20.35
CA ASP A 557 7.25 20.40 19.32
C ASP A 557 6.03 20.67 18.42
N VAL A 558 5.85 21.94 18.07
CA VAL A 558 4.78 22.42 17.20
C VAL A 558 5.37 22.92 15.90
N VAL A 559 4.90 22.39 14.78
CA VAL A 559 5.34 22.76 13.44
C VAL A 559 4.23 23.50 12.72
N GLN A 560 4.56 24.68 12.18
CA GLN A 560 3.68 25.43 11.29
C GLN A 560 4.28 25.47 9.89
N VAL A 561 3.50 25.09 8.88
CA VAL A 561 3.83 25.25 7.46
C VAL A 561 2.88 26.27 6.84
N GLU A 562 3.40 27.15 6.00
CA GLU A 562 2.61 28.17 5.30
C GLU A 562 3.03 28.25 3.83
N ILE A 563 2.04 28.38 2.94
CA ILE A 563 2.25 28.62 1.51
C ILE A 563 1.33 29.74 1.03
N ASP A 564 1.90 30.68 0.28
CA ASP A 564 1.15 31.80 -0.31
C ASP A 564 -0.10 31.30 -1.07
N GLY A 565 -1.25 31.88 -0.75
CA GLY A 565 -2.53 31.53 -1.37
C GLY A 565 -3.16 30.20 -0.91
N LEU A 566 -2.43 29.37 -0.15
CA LEU A 566 -2.93 28.10 0.42
C LEU A 566 -3.11 28.15 1.95
N GLY A 567 -2.65 29.23 2.59
CA GLY A 567 -2.80 29.45 4.03
C GLY A 567 -1.73 28.70 4.82
N SER A 568 -2.05 28.40 6.08
CA SER A 568 -1.13 27.78 7.04
C SER A 568 -1.75 26.56 7.71
N MET A 569 -0.90 25.62 8.12
CA MET A 569 -1.30 24.52 8.99
C MET A 569 -0.32 24.32 10.13
N GLU A 570 -0.86 23.92 11.27
CA GLU A 570 -0.11 23.58 12.48
C GLU A 570 -0.27 22.09 12.78
N GLN A 571 0.79 21.47 13.28
CA GLN A 571 0.80 20.08 13.74
C GLN A 571 1.65 19.97 15.00
N GLN A 572 1.19 19.23 15.99
CA GLN A 572 1.94 18.94 17.21
C GLN A 572 2.53 17.53 17.14
N VAL A 573 3.80 17.41 17.52
CA VAL A 573 4.48 16.11 17.65
C VAL A 573 3.99 15.43 18.93
N VAL A 574 3.41 14.24 18.80
CA VAL A 574 2.92 13.42 19.92
C VAL A 574 3.65 12.09 19.98
N ASP A 575 3.54 11.42 21.13
CA ASP A 575 4.15 10.11 21.33
C ASP A 575 3.39 9.03 20.55
N MET A 576 4.12 8.20 19.81
CA MET A 576 3.57 6.99 19.23
C MET A 576 3.65 5.85 20.25
N PRO A 577 2.59 5.05 20.45
CA PRO A 577 2.64 3.92 21.38
C PRO A 577 3.81 2.98 21.06
N GLN A 578 4.47 2.45 22.09
CA GLN A 578 5.53 1.46 21.90
C GLN A 578 4.99 0.21 21.21
N TRP A 579 5.82 -0.39 20.34
CA TRP A 579 5.49 -1.65 19.71
C TRP A 579 5.34 -2.76 20.75
N LEU A 580 4.12 -3.31 20.86
CA LEU A 580 3.82 -4.48 21.67
C LEU A 580 4.35 -5.72 20.94
N ARG A 581 5.58 -6.13 21.26
CA ARG A 581 6.24 -7.32 20.69
C ARG A 581 5.63 -8.63 21.21
#